data_AF-A0A7V8E5V2-F1
#
_entry.id   AF-A0A7V8E5V2-F1
#
_cell.length_a   1.000
_cell.length_b   1.000
_cell.length_c   1.000
_cell.angle_alpha   90.00
_cell.angle_beta   90.00
_cell.angle_gamma   90.00
#
_symmetry.space_group_name_H-M   'P 1'
#
loop_
_entity.id
_entity.type
_entity.pdbx_description
1 polymer ?
#
loop_
_entity_poly.entity_id
_entity_poly.type
_entity_poly.pdbx_seq_one_letter_code
_entity_poly.pdbx_strand_id
1 'polypeptide(L)'
;MDSSVYANKDFVAASKRWVNVYCSKDTSHGTERVNDQEMCKLHSTIKCEDHVSCNSEAGGKYFKGTFGAPATVWCMPDGKEIGQKQGGMASKQVIEKMAEAEKAVGPGLDSDSYEFLLEKIGGGDKAANDGKVKEAVEAYSAALKAMGRNPAAKSWVEKAQKGLDRQVELAKSRIEDAMKAKDEGDFAKAKELLKAIQTDFKGQPVAKEADKAMSDVSAAEKTAGKK
;
A
#
# COMPACT_ATOMS: atom_id res chain seq x y z
N MET A 1 -23.39 -23.00 -17.71
CA MET A 1 -23.57 -22.19 -16.48
C MET A 1 -23.92 -20.79 -16.91
N ASP A 2 -24.93 -20.18 -16.30
CA ASP A 2 -25.29 -18.79 -16.58
C ASP A 2 -24.29 -17.85 -15.89
N SER A 3 -23.28 -17.39 -16.65
CA SER A 3 -22.29 -16.40 -16.21
C SER A 3 -22.75 -14.96 -16.45
N SER A 4 -23.98 -14.74 -16.95
CA SER A 4 -24.49 -13.41 -17.30
C SER A 4 -24.50 -12.44 -16.12
N VAL A 5 -24.54 -12.96 -14.89
CA VAL A 5 -24.45 -12.18 -13.66
C VAL A 5 -23.19 -11.33 -13.58
N TYR A 6 -22.04 -11.88 -13.97
CA TYR A 6 -20.76 -11.18 -13.86
C TYR A 6 -20.59 -10.11 -14.94
N ALA A 7 -21.41 -10.15 -16.00
CA ALA A 7 -21.50 -9.11 -17.01
C ALA A 7 -22.59 -8.06 -16.72
N ASN A 8 -23.39 -8.24 -15.66
CA ASN A 8 -24.44 -7.30 -15.29
C ASN A 8 -23.83 -5.97 -14.77
N LYS A 9 -24.26 -4.84 -15.34
CA LYS A 9 -23.73 -3.51 -14.99
C LYS A 9 -23.82 -3.15 -13.50
N ASP A 10 -24.88 -3.60 -12.82
CA ASP A 10 -25.11 -3.27 -11.40
C ASP A 10 -24.22 -4.14 -10.52
N PHE A 11 -23.99 -5.39 -10.91
CA PHE A 11 -23.00 -6.25 -10.27
C PHE A 11 -21.58 -5.67 -10.44
N VAL A 12 -21.21 -5.27 -11.67
CA VAL A 12 -19.91 -4.63 -11.95
C VAL A 12 -19.74 -3.35 -11.15
N ALA A 13 -20.79 -2.54 -11.00
CA ALA A 13 -20.73 -1.34 -10.17
C ALA A 13 -20.51 -1.68 -8.69
N ALA A 14 -21.23 -2.68 -8.16
CA ALA A 14 -21.07 -3.12 -6.77
C ALA A 14 -19.68 -3.73 -6.53
N SER A 15 -19.13 -4.48 -7.49
CA SER A 15 -17.87 -5.23 -7.35
C SER A 15 -16.63 -4.33 -7.29
N LYS A 16 -16.72 -3.07 -7.73
CA LYS A 16 -15.64 -2.08 -7.60
C LYS A 16 -15.24 -1.75 -6.16
N ARG A 17 -16.07 -2.12 -5.18
CA ARG A 17 -15.79 -1.96 -3.75
C ARG A 17 -15.05 -3.15 -3.14
N TRP A 18 -14.74 -4.14 -3.96
CA TRP A 18 -14.12 -5.40 -3.56
C TRP A 18 -12.87 -5.66 -4.41
N VAL A 19 -11.87 -6.28 -3.79
CA VAL A 19 -10.80 -6.94 -4.54
C VAL A 19 -11.36 -8.28 -5.02
N ASN A 20 -11.55 -8.41 -6.32
CA ASN A 20 -12.14 -9.60 -6.93
C ASN A 20 -11.03 -10.54 -7.40
N VAL A 21 -11.05 -11.79 -6.93
CA VAL A 21 -10.12 -12.83 -7.38
C VAL A 21 -10.92 -13.88 -8.15
N TYR A 22 -10.46 -14.20 -9.36
CA TYR A 22 -11.03 -15.25 -10.19
C TYR A 22 -10.19 -16.51 -10.08
N CYS A 23 -10.84 -17.64 -9.83
CA CYS A 23 -10.19 -18.93 -9.65
C CYS A 23 -10.96 -19.98 -10.47
N SER A 24 -10.25 -20.83 -11.20
CA SER A 24 -10.83 -21.91 -12.02
C SER A 24 -10.08 -23.21 -11.76
N LYS A 25 -10.77 -24.34 -11.83
CA LYS A 25 -10.18 -25.66 -11.54
C LYS A 25 -9.14 -26.08 -12.57
N ASP A 26 -9.32 -25.65 -13.82
CA ASP A 26 -8.48 -26.05 -14.95
C ASP A 26 -8.45 -24.94 -16.03
N THR A 27 -7.82 -25.26 -17.15
CA THR A 27 -7.65 -24.38 -18.32
C THR A 27 -8.56 -24.78 -19.49
N SER A 28 -9.63 -25.55 -19.23
CA SER A 28 -10.50 -26.12 -20.28
C SER A 28 -11.24 -25.08 -21.13
N HIS A 29 -11.35 -23.84 -20.64
CA HIS A 29 -11.86 -22.69 -21.40
C HIS A 29 -10.89 -22.14 -22.45
N GLY A 30 -9.68 -22.69 -22.54
CA GLY A 30 -8.65 -22.32 -23.52
C GLY A 30 -7.80 -21.12 -23.10
N THR A 31 -6.68 -20.96 -23.80
CA THR A 31 -5.74 -19.86 -23.64
C THR A 31 -5.74 -18.95 -24.86
N GLU A 32 -5.30 -17.71 -24.67
CA GLU A 32 -4.89 -16.81 -25.74
C GLU A 32 -3.50 -16.24 -25.44
N ARG A 33 -2.73 -15.90 -26.47
CA ARG A 33 -1.38 -15.37 -26.30
C ARG A 33 -1.40 -13.84 -26.36
N VAL A 34 -0.96 -13.18 -25.28
CA VAL A 34 -0.84 -11.71 -25.19
C VAL A 34 0.57 -11.38 -24.70
N ASN A 35 1.34 -10.62 -25.49
CA ASN A 35 2.71 -10.22 -25.14
C ASN A 35 3.60 -11.37 -24.63
N ASP A 36 3.60 -12.49 -25.36
CA ASP A 36 4.32 -13.73 -25.01
C ASP A 36 3.89 -14.46 -23.74
N GLN A 37 2.74 -14.11 -23.18
CA GLN A 37 2.13 -14.79 -22.04
C GLN A 37 0.87 -15.54 -22.47
N GLU A 38 0.66 -16.74 -21.92
CA GLU A 38 -0.60 -17.48 -22.06
C GLU A 38 -1.63 -16.97 -21.05
N MET A 39 -2.60 -16.23 -21.56
CA MET A 39 -3.69 -15.64 -20.80
C MET A 39 -4.95 -16.50 -20.90
N CYS A 40 -5.81 -16.38 -19.91
CA CYS A 40 -7.12 -17.02 -19.90
C CYS A 40 -8.00 -16.44 -21.00
N LYS A 41 -8.56 -17.28 -21.87
CA LYS A 41 -9.44 -16.84 -22.96
C LYS A 41 -10.74 -16.17 -22.48
N LEU A 42 -11.19 -16.47 -21.24
CA LEU A 42 -12.35 -15.81 -20.63
C LEU A 42 -11.99 -14.48 -19.95
N HIS A 43 -10.73 -14.32 -19.55
CA HIS A 43 -10.22 -13.19 -18.78
C HIS A 43 -8.81 -12.85 -19.26
N SER A 44 -8.72 -12.05 -20.32
CA SER A 44 -7.48 -11.72 -21.04
C SER A 44 -6.40 -11.03 -20.20
N THR A 45 -6.74 -10.63 -18.97
CA THR A 45 -5.85 -9.98 -18.01
C THR A 45 -5.30 -10.92 -16.94
N ILE A 46 -5.68 -12.20 -16.95
CA ILE A 46 -5.29 -13.20 -15.95
C ILE A 46 -4.60 -14.38 -16.64
N LYS A 47 -3.44 -14.81 -16.13
CA LYS A 47 -2.78 -16.03 -16.64
C LYS A 47 -3.57 -17.26 -16.23
N CYS A 48 -3.58 -18.27 -17.09
CA CYS A 48 -4.23 -19.54 -16.75
C CYS A 48 -3.63 -20.20 -15.50
N GLU A 49 -2.32 -20.12 -15.34
CA GLU A 49 -1.61 -20.63 -14.17
C GLU A 49 -2.06 -19.94 -12.87
N ASP A 50 -2.26 -18.63 -12.89
CA ASP A 50 -2.62 -17.84 -11.70
C ASP A 50 -4.00 -18.23 -11.16
N HIS A 51 -5.02 -18.33 -12.02
CA HIS A 51 -6.36 -18.67 -11.55
C HIS A 51 -6.51 -20.15 -11.17
N VAL A 52 -5.69 -21.06 -11.76
CA VAL A 52 -5.62 -22.47 -11.35
C VAL A 52 -4.93 -22.61 -10.00
N SER A 53 -3.80 -21.93 -9.80
CA SER A 53 -3.11 -21.89 -8.51
C SER A 53 -4.01 -21.30 -7.43
N CYS A 54 -4.72 -20.20 -7.73
CA CYS A 54 -5.72 -19.65 -6.82
C CYS A 54 -6.75 -20.71 -6.43
N ASN A 55 -7.30 -21.46 -7.39
CA ASN A 55 -8.30 -22.47 -7.07
C ASN A 55 -7.74 -23.60 -6.21
N SER A 56 -6.47 -23.99 -6.40
CA SER A 56 -5.82 -24.98 -5.53
C SER A 56 -5.73 -24.50 -4.08
N GLU A 57 -5.34 -23.24 -3.87
CA GLU A 57 -5.16 -22.65 -2.54
C GLU A 57 -6.50 -22.29 -1.86
N ALA A 58 -7.37 -21.58 -2.57
CA ALA A 58 -8.66 -21.13 -2.07
C ALA A 58 -9.68 -22.27 -2.01
N GLY A 59 -9.61 -23.21 -2.96
CA GLY A 59 -10.50 -24.36 -3.08
C GLY A 59 -10.55 -25.18 -1.80
N GLY A 60 -9.40 -25.67 -1.34
CA GLY A 60 -9.31 -26.46 -0.11
C GLY A 60 -9.66 -25.68 1.16
N LYS A 61 -9.46 -24.36 1.15
CA LYS A 61 -9.74 -23.49 2.29
C LYS A 61 -11.24 -23.21 2.47
N TYR A 62 -11.94 -22.87 1.40
CA TYR A 62 -13.33 -22.39 1.45
C TYR A 62 -14.35 -23.43 1.00
N PHE A 63 -13.94 -24.45 0.26
CA PHE A 63 -14.84 -25.46 -0.29
C PHE A 63 -14.41 -26.85 0.19
N LYS A 64 -15.14 -27.40 1.15
CA LYS A 64 -14.95 -28.79 1.60
C LYS A 64 -15.84 -29.71 0.78
N GLY A 65 -15.23 -30.63 0.03
CA GLY A 65 -15.95 -31.61 -0.79
C GLY A 65 -16.45 -31.04 -2.11
N THR A 66 -17.59 -31.55 -2.60
CA THR A 66 -18.20 -31.08 -3.84
C THR A 66 -18.88 -29.73 -3.63
N PHE A 67 -18.55 -28.74 -4.46
CA PHE A 67 -19.23 -27.45 -4.46
C PHE A 67 -19.91 -27.16 -5.80
N GLY A 68 -20.99 -26.38 -5.76
CA GLY A 68 -21.71 -25.95 -6.96
C GLY A 68 -21.03 -24.74 -7.60
N ALA A 69 -20.67 -24.83 -8.89
CA ALA A 69 -20.18 -23.69 -9.66
C ALA A 69 -21.33 -22.96 -10.40
N PRO A 70 -21.26 -21.62 -10.56
CA PRO A 70 -20.23 -20.73 -10.01
C PRO A 70 -20.33 -20.61 -8.49
N ALA A 71 -19.22 -20.29 -7.83
CA ALA A 71 -19.18 -20.06 -6.40
C ALA A 71 -18.47 -18.73 -6.09
N THR A 72 -19.02 -18.00 -5.13
CA THR A 72 -18.49 -16.71 -4.65
C THR A 72 -18.24 -16.81 -3.16
N VAL A 73 -17.08 -16.37 -2.72
CA VAL A 73 -16.71 -16.26 -1.30
C VAL A 73 -16.34 -14.81 -1.03
N TRP A 74 -16.89 -14.24 0.02
CA TRP A 74 -16.52 -12.94 0.55
C TRP A 74 -15.64 -13.15 1.78
N CYS A 75 -14.48 -12.51 1.79
CA CYS A 75 -13.48 -12.67 2.84
C CYS A 75 -13.01 -11.32 3.37
N MET A 76 -12.66 -11.28 4.64
CA MET A 76 -11.82 -10.23 5.22
C MET A 76 -10.39 -10.33 4.68
N PRO A 77 -9.55 -9.28 4.81
CA PRO A 77 -8.15 -9.32 4.37
C PRO A 77 -7.28 -10.41 5.03
N ASP A 78 -7.63 -10.87 6.23
CA ASP A 78 -6.98 -12.01 6.90
C ASP A 78 -7.43 -13.38 6.34
N GLY A 79 -8.32 -13.36 5.35
CA GLY A 79 -8.90 -14.53 4.72
C GLY A 79 -10.02 -15.20 5.52
N LYS A 80 -10.51 -14.58 6.60
CA LYS A 80 -11.72 -15.03 7.30
C LYS A 80 -12.93 -14.87 6.39
N GLU A 81 -13.66 -15.95 6.17
CA GLU A 81 -14.91 -15.94 5.42
C GLU A 81 -15.98 -15.14 6.17
N ILE A 82 -16.65 -14.25 5.45
CA ILE A 82 -17.79 -13.43 5.93
C ILE A 82 -19.05 -13.66 5.11
N GLY A 83 -18.96 -14.48 4.06
CA GLY A 83 -20.09 -14.99 3.32
C GLY A 83 -19.65 -15.91 2.20
N GLN A 84 -20.55 -16.81 1.79
CA GLN A 84 -20.32 -17.70 0.66
C GLN A 84 -21.64 -17.96 -0.07
N LYS A 85 -21.53 -18.25 -1.38
CA LYS A 85 -22.62 -18.76 -2.20
C LYS A 85 -22.09 -19.71 -3.26
N GLN A 86 -22.87 -20.75 -3.57
CA GLN A 86 -22.59 -21.74 -4.61
C GLN A 86 -23.78 -21.92 -5.55
N GLY A 87 -23.52 -22.25 -6.81
CA GLY A 87 -24.52 -22.46 -7.86
C GLY A 87 -25.06 -21.17 -8.50
N GLY A 88 -25.92 -21.34 -9.51
CA GLY A 88 -26.54 -20.22 -10.24
C GLY A 88 -27.37 -19.30 -9.33
N MET A 89 -27.31 -18.00 -9.60
CA MET A 89 -27.99 -16.96 -8.81
C MET A 89 -28.39 -15.81 -9.73
N ALA A 90 -29.50 -15.11 -9.44
CA ALA A 90 -29.82 -13.88 -10.16
C ALA A 90 -28.91 -12.73 -9.69
N SER A 91 -28.55 -11.79 -10.56
CA SER A 91 -27.63 -10.68 -10.22
C SER A 91 -28.04 -9.92 -8.95
N LYS A 92 -29.34 -9.66 -8.79
CA LYS A 92 -29.89 -8.98 -7.61
C LYS A 92 -29.51 -9.68 -6.30
N GLN A 93 -29.58 -11.00 -6.26
CA GLN A 93 -29.29 -11.77 -5.06
C GLN A 93 -27.79 -11.77 -4.73
N VAL A 94 -26.91 -11.78 -5.74
CA VAL A 94 -25.46 -11.65 -5.51
C VAL A 94 -25.13 -10.28 -4.93
N ILE A 95 -25.74 -9.22 -5.49
CA ILE A 95 -25.56 -7.84 -5.02
C ILE A 95 -26.06 -7.67 -3.58
N GLU A 96 -27.21 -8.25 -3.23
CA GLU A 96 -27.73 -8.23 -1.86
C GLU A 96 -26.75 -8.90 -0.88
N LYS A 97 -26.18 -10.06 -1.24
CA LYS A 97 -25.16 -10.73 -0.42
C LYS A 97 -23.86 -9.95 -0.30
N MET A 98 -23.42 -9.28 -1.36
CA MET A 98 -22.29 -8.36 -1.30
C MET A 98 -22.55 -7.22 -0.31
N ALA A 99 -23.73 -6.62 -0.37
CA ALA A 99 -24.11 -5.55 0.56
C ALA A 99 -24.21 -6.04 2.02
N GLU A 100 -24.62 -7.29 2.25
CA GLU A 100 -24.56 -7.92 3.57
C GLU A 100 -23.12 -8.10 4.06
N ALA A 101 -22.24 -8.61 3.20
CA ALA A 101 -20.83 -8.79 3.53
C ALA A 101 -20.12 -7.45 3.79
N GLU A 102 -20.45 -6.39 3.05
CA GLU A 102 -19.92 -5.04 3.26
C GLU A 102 -20.18 -4.51 4.67
N LYS A 103 -21.32 -4.85 5.29
CA LYS A 103 -21.62 -4.47 6.68
C LYS A 103 -20.62 -5.07 7.66
N ALA A 104 -20.07 -6.25 7.36
CA ALA A 104 -19.06 -6.92 8.19
C ALA A 104 -17.65 -6.35 7.96
N VAL A 105 -17.34 -5.88 6.74
CA VAL A 105 -16.02 -5.29 6.40
C VAL A 105 -15.89 -3.87 6.93
N GLY A 106 -17.00 -3.12 7.03
CA GLY A 106 -17.00 -1.72 7.40
C GLY A 106 -16.70 -0.81 6.20
N PRO A 107 -16.39 0.48 6.42
CA PRO A 107 -16.00 1.36 5.33
C PRO A 107 -14.71 0.84 4.71
N GLY A 108 -14.80 0.29 3.50
CA GLY A 108 -13.66 -0.12 2.71
C GLY A 108 -12.95 1.08 2.09
N LEU A 109 -11.78 0.82 1.50
CA LEU A 109 -11.18 1.74 0.55
C LEU A 109 -11.82 1.51 -0.81
N ASP A 110 -12.13 2.58 -1.54
CA ASP A 110 -12.32 2.48 -2.98
C ASP A 110 -11.00 2.13 -3.69
N SER A 111 -11.10 1.65 -4.94
CA SER A 111 -9.95 1.20 -5.73
C SER A 111 -8.90 2.30 -5.87
N ASP A 112 -9.32 3.54 -6.14
CA ASP A 112 -8.41 4.67 -6.37
C ASP A 112 -7.62 4.99 -5.10
N SER A 113 -8.29 4.99 -3.94
CA SER A 113 -7.65 5.19 -2.64
C SER A 113 -6.70 4.04 -2.28
N TYR A 114 -7.05 2.81 -2.61
CA TYR A 114 -6.18 1.64 -2.42
C TYR A 114 -4.93 1.73 -3.29
N GLU A 115 -5.09 1.99 -4.58
CA GLU A 115 -3.99 2.13 -5.54
C GLU A 115 -3.07 3.29 -5.17
N PHE A 116 -3.63 4.44 -4.77
CA PHE A 116 -2.87 5.57 -4.27
C PHE A 116 -2.01 5.19 -3.06
N LEU A 117 -2.59 4.51 -2.06
CA LEU A 117 -1.86 4.09 -0.87
C LEU A 117 -0.78 3.07 -1.19
N LEU A 118 -1.07 2.13 -2.09
CA LEU A 118 -0.10 1.13 -2.56
C LEU A 118 1.09 1.82 -3.24
N GLU A 119 0.84 2.77 -4.14
CA GLU A 119 1.87 3.54 -4.82
C GLU A 119 2.72 4.36 -3.83
N LYS A 120 2.09 5.14 -2.94
CA LYS A 120 2.83 6.01 -2.02
C LYS A 120 3.62 5.24 -0.97
N ILE A 121 3.04 4.21 -0.37
CA ILE A 121 3.73 3.45 0.67
C ILE A 121 4.76 2.51 0.05
N GLY A 122 4.44 1.84 -1.07
CA GLY A 122 5.41 1.02 -1.79
C GLY A 122 6.57 1.84 -2.37
N GLY A 123 6.27 3.01 -2.93
CA GLY A 123 7.27 3.97 -3.38
C GLY A 123 8.15 4.50 -2.24
N GLY A 124 7.54 4.81 -1.08
CA GLY A 124 8.25 5.21 0.13
C GLY A 124 9.20 4.13 0.66
N ASP A 125 8.72 2.88 0.75
CA ASP A 125 9.51 1.73 1.19
C ASP A 125 10.72 1.51 0.25
N LYS A 126 10.50 1.60 -1.06
CA LYS A 126 11.58 1.48 -2.05
C LYS A 126 12.58 2.62 -1.95
N ALA A 127 12.12 3.87 -1.92
CA ALA A 127 12.99 5.05 -1.81
C ALA A 127 13.84 5.00 -0.53
N ALA A 128 13.26 4.56 0.59
CA ALA A 128 13.99 4.37 1.84
C ALA A 128 15.11 3.35 1.71
N ASN A 129 14.84 2.21 1.08
CA ASN A 129 15.85 1.17 0.84
C ASN A 129 16.96 1.62 -0.12
N ASP A 130 16.63 2.46 -1.10
CA ASP A 130 17.58 3.04 -2.05
C ASP A 130 18.38 4.23 -1.46
N GLY A 131 18.16 4.57 -0.18
CA GLY A 131 18.81 5.71 0.48
C GLY A 131 18.30 7.08 0.04
N LYS A 132 17.20 7.13 -0.72
CA LYS A 132 16.56 8.36 -1.23
C LYS A 132 15.61 8.95 -0.19
N VAL A 133 16.18 9.48 0.89
CA VAL A 133 15.45 9.90 2.09
C VAL A 133 14.33 10.90 1.78
N LYS A 134 14.61 11.93 0.97
CA LYS A 134 13.61 12.94 0.59
C LYS A 134 12.37 12.33 -0.09
N GLU A 135 12.59 11.48 -1.08
CA GLU A 135 11.52 10.81 -1.81
C GLU A 135 10.68 9.92 -0.88
N ALA A 136 11.33 9.22 0.05
CA ALA A 136 10.65 8.41 1.05
C ALA A 136 9.76 9.25 1.99
N VAL A 137 10.31 10.35 2.53
CA VAL A 137 9.59 11.27 3.42
C VAL A 137 8.39 11.90 2.70
N GLU A 138 8.57 12.36 1.46
CA GLU A 138 7.49 12.93 0.64
C GLU A 138 6.37 11.91 0.39
N ALA A 139 6.72 10.67 0.05
CA ALA A 139 5.75 9.62 -0.23
C ALA A 139 4.92 9.23 1.01
N TYR A 140 5.56 8.98 2.15
CA TYR A 140 4.83 8.69 3.39
C TYR A 140 3.99 9.88 3.85
N SER A 141 4.52 11.10 3.76
CA SER A 141 3.79 12.32 4.14
C SER A 141 2.56 12.53 3.27
N ALA A 142 2.65 12.23 1.96
CA ALA A 142 1.50 12.31 1.05
C ALA A 142 0.40 11.31 1.45
N ALA A 143 0.76 10.07 1.79
CA ALA A 143 -0.19 9.06 2.26
C ALA A 143 -0.89 9.51 3.56
N LEU A 144 -0.14 10.01 4.54
CA LEU A 144 -0.67 10.50 5.81
C LEU A 144 -1.58 11.73 5.62
N LYS A 145 -1.20 12.66 4.74
CA LYS A 145 -1.99 13.88 4.47
C LYS A 145 -3.31 13.54 3.80
N ALA A 146 -3.31 12.65 2.81
CA ALA A 146 -4.51 12.28 2.07
C ALA A 146 -5.45 11.40 2.90
N MET A 147 -4.91 10.42 3.63
CA MET A 147 -5.71 9.33 4.21
C MET A 147 -5.70 9.28 5.74
N GLY A 148 -4.95 10.16 6.42
CA GLY A 148 -4.75 10.11 7.87
C GLY A 148 -6.01 10.24 8.72
N ARG A 149 -7.11 10.75 8.15
CA ARG A 149 -8.42 10.84 8.81
C ARG A 149 -9.42 9.78 8.34
N ASN A 150 -9.04 8.95 7.36
CA ASN A 150 -9.91 7.92 6.83
C ASN A 150 -9.82 6.65 7.68
N PRO A 151 -10.89 6.25 8.41
CA PRO A 151 -10.87 5.06 9.25
C PRO A 151 -10.64 3.77 8.45
N ALA A 152 -11.05 3.72 7.18
CA ALA A 152 -10.82 2.59 6.28
C ALA A 152 -9.32 2.39 5.98
N ALA A 153 -8.54 3.47 6.04
CA ALA A 153 -7.12 3.47 5.71
C ALA A 153 -6.22 3.22 6.94
N LYS A 154 -6.78 2.94 8.12
CA LYS A 154 -6.03 2.96 9.39
C LYS A 154 -4.73 2.16 9.34
N SER A 155 -4.76 0.91 8.88
CA SER A 155 -3.56 0.06 8.80
C SER A 155 -2.51 0.59 7.84
N TRP A 156 -2.93 1.20 6.72
CA TRP A 156 -2.04 1.83 5.74
C TRP A 156 -1.41 3.11 6.29
N VAL A 157 -2.21 3.95 6.96
CA VAL A 157 -1.76 5.17 7.63
C VAL A 157 -0.75 4.82 8.73
N GLU A 158 -1.02 3.80 9.53
CA GLU A 158 -0.06 3.30 10.54
C GLU A 158 1.24 2.81 9.91
N LYS A 159 1.18 2.13 8.76
CA LYS A 159 2.37 1.71 8.02
C LYS A 159 3.16 2.91 7.50
N ALA A 160 2.49 3.90 6.90
CA ALA A 160 3.13 5.13 6.44
C ALA A 160 3.78 5.90 7.59
N GLN A 161 3.09 6.00 8.74
CA GLN A 161 3.62 6.67 9.93
C GLN A 161 4.88 5.98 10.43
N LYS A 162 4.89 4.64 10.55
CA LYS A 162 6.09 3.89 10.92
C LYS A 162 7.24 4.09 9.94
N GLY A 163 6.94 4.17 8.65
CA GLY A 163 7.92 4.48 7.61
C GLY A 163 8.56 5.87 7.82
N LEU A 164 7.72 6.89 8.02
CA LEU A 164 8.15 8.26 8.28
C LEU A 164 8.94 8.38 9.59
N ASP A 165 8.48 7.76 10.67
CA ASP A 165 9.15 7.78 11.98
C ASP A 165 10.58 7.23 11.89
N ARG A 166 10.79 6.14 11.14
CA ARG A 166 12.13 5.59 10.89
C ARG A 166 13.04 6.60 10.18
N GLN A 167 12.53 7.32 9.19
CA GLN A 167 13.32 8.37 8.51
C GLN A 167 13.65 9.52 9.47
N VAL A 168 12.71 9.91 10.34
CA VAL A 168 12.94 10.95 11.35
C VAL A 168 14.01 10.54 12.36
N GLU A 169 14.01 9.29 12.82
CA GLU A 169 15.07 8.79 13.73
C GLU A 169 16.44 8.79 13.06
N LEU A 170 16.52 8.43 11.77
CA LEU A 170 17.76 8.56 10.99
C LEU A 170 18.22 10.03 10.89
N ALA A 171 17.30 10.96 10.70
CA ALA A 171 17.63 12.39 10.69
C ALA A 171 18.18 12.87 12.05
N LYS A 172 17.57 12.45 13.17
CA LYS A 172 18.07 12.81 14.50
C LYS A 172 19.50 12.32 14.74
N SER A 173 19.80 11.06 14.39
CA SER A 173 21.17 10.54 14.45
C SER A 173 22.15 11.36 13.61
N ARG A 174 21.74 11.82 12.41
CA ARG A 174 22.57 12.72 11.59
C ARG A 174 22.75 14.12 12.18
N ILE A 175 21.78 14.63 12.96
CA ILE A 175 21.96 15.87 13.73
C ILE A 175 23.05 15.65 14.78
N GLU A 176 23.03 14.52 15.50
CA GLU A 176 24.07 14.20 16.50
C GLU A 176 25.46 14.12 15.84
N ASP A 177 25.58 13.48 14.68
CA ASP A 177 26.82 13.44 13.91
C ASP A 177 27.29 14.84 13.48
N ALA A 178 26.36 15.71 13.09
CA ALA A 178 26.68 17.10 12.76
C ALA A 178 27.17 17.87 13.98
N MET A 179 26.57 17.65 15.15
CA MET A 179 26.99 18.29 16.40
C MET A 179 28.37 17.81 16.84
N LYS A 180 28.67 16.52 16.67
CA LYS A 180 30.00 15.95 16.90
C LYS A 180 31.04 16.56 15.95
N ALA A 181 30.75 16.65 14.65
CA ALA A 181 31.63 17.30 13.69
C ALA A 181 31.93 18.76 14.07
N LYS A 182 30.91 19.49 14.56
CA LYS A 182 31.08 20.85 15.10
C LYS A 182 32.00 20.88 16.33
N ASP A 183 31.87 19.94 17.27
CA ASP A 183 32.74 19.88 18.45
C ASP A 183 34.19 19.53 18.09
N GLU A 184 34.40 18.79 17.00
CA GLU A 184 35.72 18.49 16.41
C GLU A 184 36.30 19.66 15.57
N GLY A 185 35.54 20.75 15.41
CA GLY A 185 35.94 21.92 14.62
C GLY A 185 35.69 21.79 13.11
N ASP A 186 35.08 20.69 12.64
CA ASP A 186 34.68 20.49 11.25
C ASP A 186 33.30 21.12 10.98
N PHE A 187 33.28 22.46 10.97
CA PHE A 187 32.06 23.24 10.74
C PHE A 187 31.47 23.04 9.34
N ALA A 188 32.30 22.72 8.33
CA ALA A 188 31.86 22.50 6.96
C ALA A 188 30.98 21.24 6.89
N LYS A 189 31.48 20.12 7.42
CA LYS A 189 30.72 18.86 7.50
C LYS A 189 29.46 18.99 8.34
N ALA A 190 29.54 19.67 9.49
CA ALA A 190 28.37 19.91 10.34
C ALA A 190 27.24 20.64 9.58
N LYS A 191 27.58 21.71 8.85
CA LYS A 191 26.60 22.46 8.04
C LYS A 191 26.07 21.64 6.87
N GLU A 192 26.91 20.85 6.21
CA GLU A 192 26.48 19.97 5.11
C GLU A 192 25.39 18.99 5.57
N LEU A 193 25.64 18.28 6.66
CA LEU A 193 24.69 17.31 7.24
C LEU A 193 23.35 17.98 7.61
N LEU A 194 23.40 19.12 8.30
CA LEU A 194 22.20 19.84 8.72
C LEU A 194 21.41 20.39 7.52
N LYS A 195 22.10 20.87 6.47
CA LYS A 195 21.45 21.36 5.25
C LYS A 195 20.75 20.24 4.48
N ALA A 196 21.34 19.03 4.44
CA ALA A 196 20.69 17.87 3.87
C ALA A 196 19.37 17.56 4.62
N ILE A 197 19.39 17.57 5.96
CA ILE A 197 18.20 17.31 6.78
C ILE A 197 17.12 18.38 6.56
N GLN A 198 17.48 19.68 6.54
CA GLN A 198 16.55 20.78 6.26
C GLN A 198 15.84 20.59 4.90
N THR A 199 16.57 20.07 3.92
CA THR A 199 16.06 19.86 2.55
C THR A 199 15.18 18.63 2.47
N ASP A 200 15.63 17.50 3.01
CA ASP A 200 14.96 16.20 2.88
C ASP A 200 13.72 16.09 3.76
N PHE A 201 13.70 16.81 4.89
CA PHE A 201 12.61 16.77 5.88
C PHE A 201 11.79 18.06 5.90
N LYS A 202 11.74 18.81 4.80
CA LYS A 202 11.01 20.08 4.72
C LYS A 202 9.56 19.92 5.18
N GLY A 203 9.17 20.73 6.17
CA GLY A 203 7.83 20.72 6.76
C GLY A 203 7.65 19.73 7.92
N GLN A 204 8.66 18.88 8.21
CA GLN A 204 8.68 18.02 9.38
C GLN A 204 9.30 18.73 10.59
N PRO A 205 8.96 18.33 11.83
CA PRO A 205 9.56 18.89 13.05
C PRO A 205 11.10 18.81 13.08
N VAL A 206 11.68 17.70 12.61
CA VAL A 206 13.14 17.49 12.63
C VAL A 206 13.91 18.48 11.75
N ALA A 207 13.28 19.07 10.71
CA ALA A 207 13.92 20.15 9.95
C ALA A 207 14.09 21.43 10.78
N LYS A 208 13.15 21.74 11.68
CA LYS A 208 13.28 22.88 12.61
C LYS A 208 14.36 22.64 13.66
N GLU A 209 14.52 21.39 14.10
CA GLU A 209 15.63 21.00 14.97
C GLU A 209 16.97 21.20 14.26
N ALA A 210 17.06 20.82 12.98
CA ALA A 210 18.24 21.08 12.15
C ALA A 210 18.51 22.58 11.94
N ASP A 211 17.48 23.42 11.76
CA ASP A 211 17.62 24.89 11.70
C ASP A 211 18.25 25.48 12.97
N LYS A 212 17.82 24.98 14.13
CA LYS A 212 18.37 25.40 15.42
C LYS A 212 19.83 24.98 15.54
N ALA A 213 20.13 23.71 15.27
CA ALA A 213 21.50 23.19 15.29
C ALA A 213 22.41 23.97 14.31
N MET A 214 21.91 24.35 13.13
CA MET A 214 22.65 25.13 12.13
C MET A 214 23.06 26.52 12.66
N SER A 215 22.17 27.14 13.43
CA SER A 215 22.44 28.44 14.06
C SER A 215 23.54 28.32 15.12
N ASP A 216 23.51 27.25 15.92
CA ASP A 216 24.52 26.97 16.94
C ASP A 216 25.90 26.70 16.31
N VAL A 217 25.95 25.89 15.25
CA VAL A 217 27.18 25.63 14.46
C VAL A 217 27.77 26.94 13.92
N SER A 218 26.93 27.81 13.38
CA SER A 218 27.36 29.09 12.81
C SER A 218 27.87 30.08 13.86
N ALA A 219 27.33 30.05 15.08
CA ALA A 219 27.81 30.87 16.19
C ALA A 219 29.17 30.39 16.72
N ALA A 220 29.36 29.06 16.81
CA ALA A 220 30.61 28.45 17.24
C ALA A 220 31.76 28.77 16.27
N GLU A 221 31.54 28.64 14.96
CA GLU A 221 32.54 28.94 13.92
C GLU A 221 33.04 30.40 13.99
N LYS A 222 32.12 31.36 14.13
CA LYS A 222 32.47 32.79 14.30
C LYS A 222 33.31 33.06 15.53
N THR A 223 33.14 32.27 16.58
CA THR A 223 33.90 32.39 17.83
C THR A 223 35.29 31.77 17.71
N ALA A 224 35.40 30.64 16.99
CA ALA A 224 36.68 29.99 16.72
C ALA A 224 37.61 30.85 15.85
N GLY A 225 37.09 31.53 14.83
CA GLY A 225 37.89 32.40 13.95
C GLY A 225 38.39 33.72 14.56
N LYS A 226 38.06 34.00 15.83
CA LYS A 226 38.55 35.19 16.57
C LYS A 226 39.74 34.89 17.49
N LYS A 227 40.14 33.62 17.62
CA LYS A 227 41.30 33.19 18.41
C LYS A 227 42.51 33.00 17.51
#